data_AF-A0A8T5LZE6-F1
#
_entry.id   AF-A0A8T5LZE6-F1
#
_cell.length_a   1.000
_cell.length_b   1.000
_cell.length_c   1.000
_cell.angle_alpha   90.00
_cell.angle_beta   90.00
_cell.angle_gamma   90.00
#
_symmetry.space_group_name_H-M   'P 1'
#
loop_
_entity.id
_entity.type
_entity.pdbx_description
1 polymer ?
#
loop_
_entity_poly.entity_id
_entity_poly.type
_entity_poly.pdbx_seq_one_letter_code
_entity_poly.pdbx_strand_id
1 'polypeptide(L)'
;MPVIINFKICDNSKECLGIQACSKGALYWDAQKKSLVVNESDCTLCGRCEDACEVHAISVAKDKEEAKKIRAEIEADPRTVSDLFVDRYGAESISPPFLISPKDFNVHVLKSAKPTVVELFNCQSIQCLITSIPIKELFDKIDIKFRKMSVANSSLQEKYDVKELPALLFFNNGTLVGKIEGYFNETKKEELKTKISKILQKNQ
;
A
#
# COMPACT_ATOMS: atom_id res chain seq x y z
N MET A 1 14.97 5.80 -22.58
CA MET A 1 13.93 5.61 -21.55
C MET A 1 12.67 4.97 -22.13
N PRO A 2 12.67 3.65 -22.21
CA PRO A 2 11.54 2.89 -22.71
C PRO A 2 10.67 2.28 -21.61
N VAL A 3 11.07 2.31 -20.33
CA VAL A 3 10.19 1.93 -19.22
C VAL A 3 10.04 3.12 -18.28
N ILE A 4 8.79 3.49 -17.99
CA ILE A 4 8.44 4.67 -17.21
C ILE A 4 7.53 4.21 -16.07
N ILE A 5 7.84 4.64 -14.84
CA ILE A 5 7.07 4.31 -13.65
C ILE A 5 6.34 5.57 -13.18
N ASN A 6 5.01 5.50 -13.13
CA ASN A 6 4.17 6.51 -12.53
C ASN A 6 4.17 6.36 -11.00
N PHE A 7 5.10 7.06 -10.34
CA PHE A 7 5.19 7.06 -8.88
C PHE A 7 4.00 7.75 -8.19
N LYS A 8 3.14 8.48 -8.91
CA LYS A 8 1.90 9.01 -8.34
C LYS A 8 0.95 7.87 -7.95
N ILE A 9 0.97 6.74 -8.64
CA ILE A 9 0.10 5.57 -8.40
C ILE A 9 0.88 4.27 -8.13
N CYS A 10 2.17 4.37 -7.80
CA CYS A 10 3.00 3.24 -7.45
C CYS A 10 3.25 3.23 -5.94
N ASP A 11 3.05 2.10 -5.27
CA ASP A 11 3.34 1.97 -3.84
C ASP A 11 4.85 1.89 -3.53
N ASN A 12 5.70 1.86 -4.57
CA ASN A 12 7.16 1.79 -4.51
C ASN A 12 7.65 0.67 -3.57
N SER A 13 7.05 -0.52 -3.69
CA SER A 13 7.39 -1.68 -2.87
C SER A 13 8.62 -2.44 -3.41
N LYS A 14 9.50 -2.88 -2.49
CA LYS A 14 10.62 -3.77 -2.80
C LYS A 14 10.17 -5.13 -3.35
N GLU A 15 8.97 -5.58 -2.99
CA GLU A 15 8.38 -6.83 -3.49
C GLU A 15 7.51 -6.63 -4.74
N CYS A 16 7.78 -5.60 -5.55
CA CYS A 16 7.03 -5.35 -6.78
C CYS A 16 6.99 -6.60 -7.68
N LEU A 17 5.78 -7.01 -8.09
CA LEU A 17 5.58 -8.11 -9.06
C LEU A 17 6.28 -7.84 -10.39
N GLY A 18 6.42 -6.56 -10.77
CA GLY A 18 7.20 -6.14 -11.93
C GLY A 18 8.68 -6.55 -11.85
N ILE A 19 9.29 -6.55 -10.65
CA ILE A 19 10.65 -7.07 -10.45
C ILE A 19 10.67 -8.57 -10.73
N GLN A 20 9.71 -9.31 -10.16
CA GLN A 20 9.63 -10.77 -10.33
C GLN A 20 9.37 -11.17 -11.79
N ALA A 21 8.55 -10.40 -12.50
CA ALA A 21 8.25 -10.61 -13.92
C ALA A 21 9.44 -10.27 -14.85
N CYS A 22 10.40 -9.46 -14.36
CA CYS A 22 11.53 -9.02 -15.16
C CYS A 22 12.60 -10.13 -15.29
N SER A 23 12.48 -10.96 -16.32
CA SER A 23 13.43 -12.05 -16.61
C SER A 23 14.89 -11.63 -16.82
N LYS A 24 15.13 -10.34 -17.11
CA LYS A 24 16.48 -9.79 -17.32
C LYS A 24 17.05 -9.08 -16.09
N GLY A 25 16.27 -8.92 -15.02
CA GLY A 25 16.67 -8.14 -13.84
C GLY A 25 16.82 -6.64 -14.11
N ALA A 26 16.34 -6.15 -15.25
CA ALA A 26 16.43 -4.73 -15.61
C ALA A 26 15.61 -3.84 -14.66
N LEU A 27 14.47 -4.31 -14.16
CA LEU A 27 13.70 -3.62 -13.12
C LEU A 27 14.07 -4.23 -11.76
N TYR A 28 14.59 -3.40 -10.85
CA TYR A 28 15.09 -3.84 -9.54
C TYR A 28 14.86 -2.78 -8.46
N TRP A 29 15.03 -3.19 -7.21
CA TRP A 29 15.01 -2.30 -6.06
C TRP A 29 16.41 -1.75 -5.77
N ASP A 30 16.58 -0.43 -5.85
CA ASP A 30 17.82 0.25 -5.46
C ASP A 30 17.77 0.55 -3.95
N ALA A 31 18.64 -0.09 -3.18
CA ALA A 31 18.70 0.07 -1.73
C ALA A 31 19.22 1.44 -1.28
N GLN A 32 20.04 2.12 -2.10
CA GLN A 32 20.56 3.45 -1.79
C GLN A 32 19.49 4.52 -2.04
N LYS A 33 18.78 4.42 -3.16
CA LYS A 33 17.69 5.34 -3.51
C LYS A 33 16.37 5.01 -2.83
N LYS A 34 16.27 3.81 -2.21
CA LYS A 34 15.04 3.26 -1.63
C LYS A 34 13.86 3.35 -2.61
N SER A 35 14.11 2.99 -3.87
CA SER A 35 13.12 3.12 -4.94
C SER A 35 13.29 2.05 -6.01
N LEU A 36 12.23 1.80 -6.75
CA LEU A 36 12.25 1.00 -7.98
C LEU A 36 13.02 1.75 -9.07
N VAL A 37 14.00 1.06 -9.65
CA VAL A 37 14.87 1.60 -10.70
C VAL A 37 14.89 0.63 -11.87
N VAL A 38 14.94 1.17 -13.09
CA VAL A 38 15.11 0.39 -14.32
C VAL A 38 16.50 0.65 -14.89
N ASN A 39 17.27 -0.42 -15.11
CA ASN A 39 18.48 -0.38 -15.91
C ASN A 39 18.13 -0.45 -17.41
N GLU A 40 18.43 0.62 -18.13
CA GLU A 40 18.13 0.71 -19.57
C GLU A 40 19.00 -0.22 -20.42
N SER A 41 20.23 -0.53 -20.00
CA SER A 41 21.13 -1.40 -20.77
C SER A 41 20.61 -2.84 -20.88
N ASP A 42 19.91 -3.28 -19.83
CA ASP A 42 19.51 -4.68 -19.67
C ASP A 42 18.05 -4.92 -20.09
N CYS A 43 17.31 -3.84 -20.36
CA CYS A 43 15.89 -3.90 -20.68
C CYS A 43 15.64 -4.22 -22.17
N THR A 44 14.90 -5.29 -22.44
CA THR A 44 14.55 -5.72 -23.81
C THR A 44 13.17 -5.25 -24.29
N LEU A 45 12.52 -4.37 -23.54
CA LEU A 45 11.23 -3.75 -23.86
C LEU A 45 10.08 -4.76 -24.06
N CYS A 46 10.16 -5.89 -23.36
CA CYS A 46 9.24 -7.01 -23.56
C CYS A 46 7.83 -6.81 -22.97
N GLY A 47 7.53 -5.69 -22.32
CA GLY A 47 6.20 -5.40 -21.75
C GLY A 47 5.81 -6.15 -20.48
N ARG A 48 6.50 -7.24 -20.13
CA ARG A 48 6.10 -8.11 -18.99
C ARG A 48 5.93 -7.42 -17.64
N CYS A 49 6.70 -6.37 -17.38
CA CYS A 49 6.59 -5.60 -16.13
C CYS A 49 5.37 -4.67 -16.10
N GLU A 50 4.89 -4.22 -17.28
CA GLU A 50 3.65 -3.46 -17.44
C GLU A 50 2.44 -4.39 -17.24
N ASP A 51 2.45 -5.58 -17.86
CA ASP A 51 1.38 -6.59 -17.68
C ASP A 51 1.26 -7.07 -16.22
N ALA A 52 2.38 -7.21 -15.51
CA ALA A 52 2.42 -7.63 -14.11
C ALA A 52 2.01 -6.53 -13.13
N CYS A 53 1.88 -5.28 -13.59
CA CYS A 53 1.53 -4.16 -12.73
C CYS A 53 0.02 -4.00 -12.64
N GLU A 54 -0.58 -4.62 -11.62
CA GLU A 54 -2.04 -4.59 -11.41
C GLU A 54 -2.62 -3.18 -11.23
N VAL A 55 -1.79 -2.22 -10.80
CA VAL A 55 -2.16 -0.81 -10.64
C VAL A 55 -1.84 0.03 -11.87
N HIS A 56 -1.33 -0.58 -12.94
CA HIS A 56 -0.93 0.07 -14.21
C HIS A 56 0.01 1.27 -14.02
N ALA A 57 0.91 1.18 -13.03
CA ALA A 57 1.90 2.21 -12.75
C ALA A 57 3.16 2.10 -13.62
N ILE A 58 3.36 0.99 -14.35
CA ILE A 58 4.52 0.77 -15.20
C ILE A 58 4.06 0.78 -16.66
N SER A 59 4.72 1.57 -17.50
CA SER A 59 4.45 1.65 -18.94
C SER A 59 5.73 1.45 -19.75
N VAL A 60 5.64 0.68 -20.84
CA VAL A 60 6.76 0.44 -21.76
C VAL A 60 6.58 1.21 -23.07
N ALA A 61 7.35 2.28 -23.25
CA ALA A 61 7.45 3.03 -24.49
C ALA A 61 8.35 2.32 -25.52
N LYS A 62 7.88 2.20 -26.76
CA LYS A 62 8.62 1.62 -27.89
C LYS A 62 9.56 2.63 -28.53
N ASP A 63 9.22 3.91 -28.47
CA ASP A 63 10.03 5.00 -29.01
C ASP A 63 10.04 6.26 -28.11
N LYS A 64 10.80 7.27 -28.54
CA LYS A 64 10.98 8.52 -27.78
C LYS A 64 9.71 9.40 -27.78
N GLU A 65 8.89 9.33 -28.81
CA GLU A 65 7.66 10.11 -28.91
C GLU A 65 6.59 9.52 -28.01
N GLU A 66 6.44 8.19 -27.99
CA GLU A 66 5.58 7.46 -27.06
C GLU A 66 6.02 7.69 -25.61
N ALA A 67 7.32 7.66 -25.32
CA ALA A 67 7.85 7.97 -23.99
C ALA A 67 7.47 9.40 -23.54
N LYS A 68 7.46 10.36 -24.46
CA LYS A 68 7.06 11.75 -24.17
C LYS A 68 5.57 11.85 -23.90
N LYS A 69 4.73 11.14 -24.66
CA LYS A 69 3.28 11.07 -24.44
C LYS A 69 2.95 10.45 -23.08
N ILE A 70 3.54 9.30 -22.77
CA ILE A 70 3.35 8.61 -21.48
C ILE A 70 3.72 9.53 -20.31
N ARG A 71 4.83 10.28 -20.40
CA ARG A 71 5.18 11.25 -19.35
C ARG A 71 4.17 12.39 -19.22
N ALA A 72 3.64 12.89 -20.33
CA ALA A 72 2.62 13.92 -20.31
C ALA A 72 1.31 13.40 -19.70
N GLU A 73 0.93 12.16 -20.01
CA GLU A 73 -0.23 11.48 -19.42
C GLU A 73 -0.06 11.27 -17.92
N ILE A 74 1.12 10.82 -17.47
CA ILE A 74 1.47 10.68 -16.05
C ILE A 74 1.42 12.04 -15.33
N GLU A 75 1.87 13.12 -15.98
CA GLU A 75 1.82 14.44 -15.37
C GLU A 75 0.38 14.95 -15.24
N ALA A 76 -0.45 14.70 -16.26
CA ALA A 76 -1.87 15.03 -16.27
C ALA A 76 -2.74 14.12 -15.39
N ASP A 77 -2.22 12.96 -14.95
CA ASP A 77 -2.95 12.01 -14.12
C ASP A 77 -3.24 12.61 -12.72
N PRO A 78 -4.51 12.84 -12.36
CA PRO A 78 -4.87 13.37 -11.05
C PRO A 78 -4.81 12.32 -9.94
N ARG A 79 -4.64 11.03 -10.29
CA ARG A 79 -4.63 9.94 -9.33
C ARG A 79 -3.35 9.95 -8.49
N THR A 80 -3.49 9.43 -7.29
CA THR A 80 -2.47 9.33 -6.25
C THR A 80 -2.46 7.90 -5.70
N VAL A 81 -1.45 7.57 -4.88
CA VAL A 81 -1.33 6.24 -4.28
C VAL A 81 -2.55 5.93 -3.41
N SER A 82 -3.21 6.94 -2.84
CA SER A 82 -4.43 6.75 -2.06
C SER A 82 -5.66 6.40 -2.90
N ASP A 83 -5.66 6.69 -4.20
CA ASP A 83 -6.68 6.21 -5.14
C ASP A 83 -6.63 4.70 -5.36
N LEU A 84 -5.51 4.06 -5.02
CA LEU A 84 -5.38 2.60 -5.04
C LEU A 84 -6.10 1.94 -3.85
N PHE A 85 -6.46 2.71 -2.82
CA PHE A 85 -7.19 2.20 -1.66
C PHE A 85 -8.68 2.05 -2.00
N VAL A 86 -9.00 1.01 -2.76
CA VAL A 86 -10.38 0.54 -3.01
C VAL A 86 -10.98 -0.11 -1.75
N ASP A 87 -10.11 -0.47 -0.81
CA ASP A 87 -10.46 -1.13 0.43
C ASP A 87 -11.14 -0.19 1.42
N ARG A 88 -11.99 -0.80 2.25
CA ARG A 88 -12.77 -0.10 3.27
C ARG A 88 -12.42 -0.61 4.66
N TYR A 89 -12.34 0.28 5.64
CA TYR A 89 -12.05 -0.05 7.03
C TYR A 89 -13.14 -0.94 7.63
N GLY A 90 -12.76 -1.98 8.35
CA GLY A 90 -13.70 -2.89 8.99
C GLY A 90 -14.42 -3.79 8.00
N ALA A 91 -13.85 -4.02 6.81
CA ALA A 91 -14.34 -4.94 5.80
C ALA A 91 -13.22 -5.90 5.37
N GLU A 92 -13.58 -7.13 4.99
CA GLU A 92 -12.64 -8.03 4.32
C GLU A 92 -12.00 -7.34 3.10
N SER A 93 -10.73 -7.66 2.83
CA SER A 93 -10.03 -7.03 1.72
C SER A 93 -10.70 -7.40 0.41
N ILE A 94 -11.08 -6.38 -0.36
CA ILE A 94 -11.66 -6.56 -1.70
C ILE A 94 -10.54 -6.93 -2.71
N SER A 95 -9.28 -6.59 -2.38
CA SER A 95 -8.15 -6.72 -3.30
C SER A 95 -6.97 -7.48 -2.67
N PRO A 96 -6.55 -8.63 -3.24
CA PRO A 96 -5.43 -9.44 -2.74
C PRO A 96 -4.11 -8.70 -2.40
N PRO A 97 -3.68 -7.64 -3.11
CA PRO A 97 -2.41 -6.94 -2.86
C PRO A 97 -2.31 -6.24 -1.49
N PHE A 98 -3.44 -5.88 -0.89
CA PHE A 98 -3.46 -5.27 0.44
C PHE A 98 -3.51 -6.32 1.55
N LEU A 99 -3.95 -7.54 1.24
CA LEU A 99 -4.03 -8.63 2.19
C LEU A 99 -2.64 -9.26 2.40
N ILE A 100 -2.17 -9.28 3.64
CA ILE A 100 -0.91 -9.93 4.00
C ILE A 100 -1.15 -11.05 5.00
N SER A 101 -0.30 -12.08 4.93
CA SER A 101 -0.28 -13.14 5.94
C SER A 101 0.63 -12.76 7.12
N PRO A 102 0.48 -13.40 8.29
CA PRO A 102 1.40 -13.20 9.41
C PRO A 102 2.88 -13.41 9.08
N LYS A 103 3.20 -14.25 8.08
CA LYS A 103 4.58 -14.54 7.64
C LYS A 103 5.21 -13.33 6.94
N ASP A 104 4.40 -12.52 6.27
CA ASP A 104 4.85 -11.39 5.46
C ASP A 104 4.90 -10.08 6.25
N PHE A 105 4.41 -10.08 7.50
CA PHE A 105 4.34 -8.91 8.38
C PHE A 105 5.69 -8.21 8.55
N ASN A 106 6.75 -8.99 8.82
CA ASN A 106 8.10 -8.43 8.99
C ASN A 106 8.59 -7.72 7.73
N VAL A 107 8.23 -8.23 6.57
CA VAL A 107 8.68 -7.72 5.27
C VAL A 107 7.88 -6.47 4.91
N HIS A 108 6.56 -6.55 4.92
CA HIS A 108 5.72 -5.46 4.44
C HIS A 108 5.51 -4.33 5.45
N VAL A 109 5.64 -4.61 6.75
CA VAL A 109 5.37 -3.65 7.84
C VAL A 109 6.66 -3.21 8.51
N LEU A 110 7.45 -4.15 9.05
CA LEU A 110 8.61 -3.78 9.88
C LEU A 110 9.79 -3.23 9.07
N LYS A 111 9.97 -3.67 7.83
CA LYS A 111 11.05 -3.19 6.94
C LYS A 111 10.61 -2.04 6.03
N SER A 112 9.38 -1.55 6.19
CA SER A 112 8.86 -0.46 5.37
C SER A 112 9.55 0.86 5.71
N ALA A 113 9.99 1.59 4.68
CA ALA A 113 10.52 2.95 4.83
C ALA A 113 9.41 4.01 4.90
N LYS A 114 8.17 3.66 4.56
CA LYS A 114 7.00 4.55 4.65
C LYS A 114 6.20 4.25 5.93
N PRO A 115 5.53 5.25 6.51
CA PRO A 115 4.52 5.02 7.54
C PRO A 115 3.53 3.97 7.05
N THR A 116 3.35 2.91 7.84
CA THR A 116 2.58 1.74 7.46
C THR A 116 1.42 1.55 8.43
N VAL A 117 0.21 1.44 7.90
CA VAL A 117 -1.00 1.17 8.66
C VAL A 117 -1.44 -0.25 8.36
N VAL A 118 -1.65 -1.03 9.42
CA VAL A 118 -2.15 -2.40 9.32
C VAL A 118 -3.52 -2.48 9.96
N GLU A 119 -4.52 -2.89 9.19
CA GLU A 119 -5.83 -3.24 9.72
C GLU A 119 -5.85 -4.73 10.10
N LEU A 120 -6.11 -5.00 11.38
CA LEU A 120 -6.43 -6.33 11.87
C LEU A 120 -7.94 -6.52 11.83
N PHE A 121 -8.39 -7.60 11.18
CA PHE A 121 -9.82 -7.93 11.08
C PHE A 121 -10.05 -9.43 11.30
N ASN A 122 -11.30 -9.79 11.60
CA ASN A 122 -11.75 -11.19 11.66
C ASN A 122 -13.01 -11.36 10.82
N CYS A 123 -12.92 -12.13 9.74
CA CYS A 123 -14.01 -12.39 8.79
C CYS A 123 -15.21 -13.15 9.39
N GLN A 124 -15.07 -13.72 10.59
CA GLN A 124 -16.17 -14.36 11.32
C GLN A 124 -16.99 -13.37 12.17
N SER A 125 -16.56 -12.10 12.26
CA SER A 125 -17.31 -11.07 12.97
C SER A 125 -18.20 -10.29 12.01
N ILE A 126 -19.52 -10.30 12.26
CA ILE A 126 -20.52 -9.51 11.53
C ILE A 126 -20.18 -8.02 11.53
N GLN A 127 -19.51 -7.51 12.58
CA GLN A 127 -19.08 -6.11 12.64
C GLN A 127 -17.97 -5.79 11.63
N CYS A 128 -17.20 -6.78 11.18
CA CYS A 128 -16.22 -6.67 10.09
C CYS A 128 -16.85 -6.85 8.68
N LEU A 129 -18.18 -6.91 8.58
CA LEU A 129 -18.91 -7.15 7.33
C LEU A 129 -19.95 -6.07 7.00
N ILE A 130 -20.29 -5.19 7.95
CA ILE A 130 -21.53 -4.37 7.86
C ILE A 130 -21.31 -2.91 7.44
N THR A 131 -20.25 -2.21 7.84
CA THR A 131 -19.99 -0.87 7.27
C THR A 131 -18.52 -0.51 7.28
N SER A 132 -18.18 0.35 6.34
CA SER A 132 -16.92 0.22 5.63
C SER A 132 -16.52 1.62 5.16
N ILE A 133 -15.85 2.38 6.02
CA ILE A 133 -15.36 3.73 5.68
C ILE A 133 -14.25 3.55 4.65
N PRO A 134 -14.30 4.20 3.47
CA PRO A 134 -13.24 4.06 2.48
C PRO A 134 -11.89 4.45 3.08
N ILE A 135 -10.87 3.59 2.94
CA ILE A 135 -9.53 3.87 3.47
C ILE A 135 -8.97 5.16 2.87
N LYS A 136 -9.26 5.41 1.59
CA LYS A 136 -8.97 6.69 0.93
C LYS A 136 -9.50 7.91 1.69
N GLU A 137 -10.70 7.83 2.27
CA GLU A 137 -11.27 8.95 3.03
C GLU A 137 -10.60 9.14 4.39
N LEU A 138 -10.10 8.07 5.00
CA LEU A 138 -9.42 8.14 6.31
C LEU A 138 -7.99 8.69 6.19
N PHE A 139 -7.33 8.42 5.06
CA PHE A 139 -5.95 8.78 4.81
C PHE A 139 -5.80 9.74 3.63
N ASP A 140 -6.85 10.52 3.35
CA ASP A 140 -6.83 11.50 2.26
C ASP A 140 -5.63 12.44 2.44
N LYS A 141 -4.81 12.55 1.38
CA LYS A 141 -3.58 13.37 1.34
C LYS A 141 -2.45 12.91 2.28
N ILE A 142 -2.47 11.68 2.79
CA ILE A 142 -1.37 11.11 3.58
C ILE A 142 -0.70 9.98 2.78
N ASP A 143 0.60 10.12 2.51
CA ASP A 143 1.40 9.06 1.85
C ASP A 143 1.72 7.95 2.86
N ILE A 144 0.84 6.95 2.94
CA ILE A 144 1.01 5.76 3.76
C ILE A 144 1.02 4.49 2.94
N LYS A 145 1.61 3.43 3.50
CA LYS A 145 1.38 2.06 3.05
C LYS A 145 0.26 1.45 3.88
N PHE A 146 -0.82 1.01 3.24
CA PHE A 146 -1.92 0.35 3.92
C PHE A 146 -1.89 -1.17 3.65
N ARG A 147 -2.15 -1.99 4.68
CA ARG A 147 -2.28 -3.45 4.57
C ARG A 147 -3.39 -3.96 5.49
N LYS A 148 -4.04 -5.04 5.09
CA LYS A 148 -5.04 -5.77 5.89
C LYS A 148 -4.50 -7.14 6.26
N MET A 149 -4.87 -7.63 7.44
CA MET A 149 -4.46 -8.94 7.89
C MET A 149 -5.59 -9.58 8.70
N SER A 150 -6.02 -10.77 8.24
CA SER A 150 -6.97 -11.58 8.99
C SER A 150 -6.28 -12.19 10.21
N VAL A 151 -6.91 -12.05 11.37
CA VAL A 151 -6.43 -12.57 12.64
C VAL A 151 -7.44 -13.57 13.18
N ALA A 152 -7.48 -14.75 12.57
CA ALA A 152 -8.43 -15.81 12.90
C ALA A 152 -8.21 -16.43 14.29
N ASN A 153 -7.01 -16.30 14.89
CA ASN A 153 -6.64 -16.65 16.29
C ASN A 153 -5.10 -16.52 16.43
N SER A 154 -4.52 -15.30 16.44
CA SER A 154 -3.07 -15.13 16.23
C SER A 154 -2.34 -14.31 17.29
N SER A 155 -1.11 -14.75 17.56
CA SER A 155 -0.06 -14.15 18.40
C SER A 155 0.21 -12.66 18.17
N LEU A 156 -0.29 -12.07 17.08
CA LEU A 156 -0.12 -10.65 16.76
C LEU A 156 -1.08 -9.76 17.56
N GLN A 157 -2.30 -10.22 17.86
CA GLN A 157 -3.19 -9.50 18.76
C GLN A 157 -2.55 -9.42 20.15
N GLU A 158 -2.07 -10.54 20.68
CA GLU A 158 -1.35 -10.60 21.96
C GLU A 158 -0.07 -9.76 21.93
N LYS A 159 0.75 -9.88 20.89
CA LYS A 159 2.01 -9.14 20.74
C LYS A 159 1.83 -7.62 20.82
N TYR A 160 0.71 -7.10 20.34
CA TYR A 160 0.41 -5.67 20.32
C TYR A 160 -0.72 -5.27 21.28
N ASP A 161 -1.09 -6.16 22.21
CA ASP A 161 -2.14 -5.98 23.22
C ASP A 161 -3.49 -5.53 22.64
N VAL A 162 -3.86 -6.02 21.45
CA VAL A 162 -5.13 -5.67 20.79
C VAL A 162 -6.26 -6.46 21.43
N LYS A 163 -7.24 -5.74 21.99
CA LYS A 163 -8.38 -6.30 22.74
C LYS A 163 -9.66 -6.29 21.92
N GLU A 164 -9.81 -5.31 21.04
CA GLU A 164 -11.00 -5.15 20.20
C GLU A 164 -10.66 -5.10 18.71
N LEU A 165 -11.50 -5.73 17.88
CA LEU A 165 -11.42 -5.72 16.42
C LEU A 165 -12.66 -5.03 15.82
N PRO A 166 -12.56 -4.43 14.60
CA PRO A 166 -11.34 -4.22 13.84
C PRO A 166 -10.37 -3.27 14.55
N ALA A 167 -9.08 -3.36 14.25
CA ALA A 167 -8.06 -2.49 14.83
C ALA A 167 -7.08 -1.96 13.78
N LEU A 168 -6.77 -0.67 13.85
CA LEU A 168 -5.71 -0.04 13.07
C LEU A 168 -4.44 0.04 13.92
N LEU A 169 -3.36 -0.53 13.41
CA LEU A 169 -2.02 -0.41 13.98
C LEU A 169 -1.17 0.51 13.10
N PHE A 170 -0.50 1.46 13.72
CA PHE A 170 0.29 2.47 13.02
C PHE A 170 1.77 2.22 13.28
N PHE A 171 2.55 2.06 12.21
CA PHE A 171 3.98 1.82 12.27
C PHE A 171 4.76 2.91 11.55
N ASN A 172 5.88 3.33 12.14
CA ASN A 172 6.86 4.18 11.48
C ASN A 172 8.25 3.57 11.64
N ASN A 173 8.98 3.38 10.54
CA ASN A 173 10.27 2.69 10.51
C ASN A 173 10.28 1.36 11.31
N GLY A 174 9.20 0.58 11.17
CA GLY A 174 9.01 -0.69 11.87
C GLY A 174 8.69 -0.63 13.36
N THR A 175 8.53 0.56 13.94
CA THR A 175 8.12 0.74 15.34
C THR A 175 6.64 1.06 15.43
N LEU A 176 5.91 0.42 16.35
CA LEU A 176 4.51 0.75 16.61
C LEU A 176 4.43 2.12 17.27
N VAL A 177 3.74 3.06 16.62
CA VAL A 177 3.57 4.45 17.12
C VAL A 177 2.19 4.70 17.73
N GLY A 178 1.23 3.82 17.48
CA GLY A 178 -0.10 3.90 18.06
C GLY A 178 -1.03 2.81 17.54
N LYS A 179 -2.19 2.72 18.17
CA LYS A 179 -3.28 1.83 17.75
C LYS A 179 -4.64 2.48 17.99
N ILE A 180 -5.60 2.13 17.15
CA ILE A 180 -7.01 2.47 17.32
C ILE A 180 -7.77 1.16 17.25
N GLU A 181 -8.45 0.81 18.33
CA GLU A 181 -9.22 -0.42 18.43
C GLU A 181 -10.71 -0.12 18.38
N GLY A 182 -11.46 -1.10 17.88
CA GLY A 182 -12.91 -1.08 17.87
C GLY A 182 -13.53 -0.55 16.58
N TYR A 183 -14.84 -0.70 16.54
CA TYR A 183 -15.65 -0.43 15.36
C TYR A 183 -16.02 1.05 15.21
N PHE A 184 -15.84 1.58 14.00
CA PHE A 184 -16.24 2.92 13.60
C PHE A 184 -17.07 2.85 12.31
N ASN A 185 -18.17 3.57 12.28
CA ASN A 185 -19.06 3.71 11.13
C ASN A 185 -18.99 5.15 10.58
N GLU A 186 -19.71 5.43 9.49
CA GLU A 186 -19.74 6.76 8.86
C GLU A 186 -20.08 7.90 9.82
N THR A 187 -20.95 7.67 10.82
CA THR A 187 -21.30 8.72 11.81
C THR A 187 -20.15 9.07 12.75
N LYS A 188 -19.19 8.16 12.94
CA LYS A 188 -17.96 8.37 13.72
C LYS A 188 -16.71 8.59 12.86
N LYS A 189 -16.86 8.80 11.54
CA LYS A 189 -15.74 8.98 10.62
C LYS A 189 -14.81 10.12 11.03
N GLU A 190 -15.36 11.27 11.41
CA GLU A 190 -14.56 12.44 11.81
C GLU A 190 -13.86 12.23 13.16
N GLU A 191 -14.46 11.45 14.06
CA GLU A 191 -13.81 11.00 15.30
C GLU A 191 -12.59 10.13 14.98
N LEU A 192 -12.76 9.15 14.07
CA LEU A 192 -11.69 8.27 13.63
C LEU A 192 -10.55 9.05 12.95
N LYS A 193 -10.87 9.96 12.02
CA LYS A 193 -9.88 10.85 11.40
C LYS A 193 -9.10 11.66 12.42
N THR A 194 -9.79 12.21 13.42
CA THR A 194 -9.13 12.97 14.50
C THR A 194 -8.16 12.10 15.29
N LYS A 195 -8.53 10.85 15.59
CA LYS A 195 -7.66 9.87 16.25
C LYS A 195 -6.44 9.53 15.39
N ILE A 196 -6.64 9.28 14.09
CA ILE A 196 -5.57 9.00 13.11
C ILE A 196 -4.56 10.16 13.07
N SER A 197 -5.05 11.40 12.86
CA SER A 197 -4.19 12.58 12.77
C SER A 197 -3.37 12.80 14.03
N LYS A 198 -3.94 12.57 15.22
CA LYS A 198 -3.20 12.67 16.50
C LYS A 198 -2.05 11.67 16.61
N ILE A 199 -2.18 10.46 16.06
CA ILE A 199 -1.13 9.45 16.07
C ILE A 199 -0.03 9.79 15.07
N LEU A 200 -0.41 10.23 13.88
CA LEU A 200 0.55 10.54 12.81
C LEU A 200 1.31 11.86 13.04
N GLN A 201 0.67 12.89 13.62
CA GLN A 201 1.31 14.18 13.93
C GLN A 201 2.29 14.13 15.11
N LYS A 202 2.10 13.20 16.06
CA LYS A 202 3.06 13.03 17.18
C LYS A 202 4.45 12.56 16.76
N ASN A 203 4.62 12.15 15.50
CA ASN A 203 5.80 11.46 14.98
C ASN A 203 6.38 12.11 13.71
N GLN A 204 5.96 13.34 13.38
CA GLN A 204 6.68 14.25 12.48
C GLN A 204 7.57 15.17 13.30
#